data_AF-A0A1S3F5D0-F1
#
_entry.id   AF-A0A1S3F5D0-F1
#
_cell.length_a   1.000
_cell.length_b   1.000
_cell.length_c   1.000
_cell.angle_alpha   90.00
_cell.angle_beta   90.00
_cell.angle_gamma   90.00
#
_symmetry.space_group_name_H-M   'P 1'
#
loop_
_entity.id
_entity.type
_entity.pdbx_description
1 polymer ?
#
loop_
_entity_poly.entity_id
_entity_poly.type
_entity_poly.pdbx_seq_one_letter_code
_entity_poly.pdbx_strand_id
1 'polypeptide(L)'
;MTKKSVQIKYKHRLKFIFGSSAIQALDLVDRQSVTLISSPSGRCVYQVLGSSGKTYTCLASCHYCSCPAFAFSVLRKSDSLLCKHLLAVYLCQVMRACQQVSVSDKQLTDMLMEKK
;
A
#
# COMPACT_ATOMS: atom_id res chain seq x y z
N MET A 1 18.57 2.68 12.23
CA MET A 1 18.66 2.72 10.74
C MET A 1 17.54 3.63 10.23
N THR A 2 17.84 4.71 9.53
CA THR A 2 16.81 5.67 9.07
C THR A 2 16.12 5.15 7.80
N LYS A 3 14.88 5.58 7.53
CA LYS A 3 14.09 5.16 6.34
C LYS A 3 14.89 5.34 5.03
N LYS A 4 15.70 6.41 4.95
CA LYS A 4 16.61 6.70 3.83
C LYS A 4 17.72 5.66 3.64
N SER A 5 18.23 5.04 4.72
CA SER A 5 19.30 4.02 4.64
C SER A 5 18.82 2.70 3.99
N VAL A 6 17.56 2.32 4.24
CA VAL A 6 16.96 1.10 3.68
C VAL A 6 16.73 1.24 2.18
N GLN A 7 16.25 2.42 1.75
CA GLN A 7 16.03 2.70 0.33
C GLN A 7 17.30 2.47 -0.50
N ILE A 8 18.45 3.01 -0.07
CA ILE A 8 19.69 2.96 -0.86
C ILE A 8 20.21 1.53 -1.02
N LYS A 9 20.16 0.70 0.04
CA LYS A 9 20.74 -0.64 0.02
C LYS A 9 19.98 -1.63 -0.86
N TYR A 10 18.64 -1.54 -0.94
CA TYR A 10 17.82 -2.54 -1.64
C TYR A 10 17.20 -2.03 -2.94
N LYS A 11 17.38 -0.75 -3.30
CA LYS A 11 16.80 -0.11 -4.50
C LYS A 11 17.00 -0.93 -5.77
N HIS A 12 18.22 -1.39 -6.03
CA HIS A 12 18.54 -2.11 -7.27
C HIS A 12 17.82 -3.46 -7.34
N ARG A 13 17.79 -4.21 -6.23
CA ARG A 13 17.10 -5.50 -6.14
C ARG A 13 15.59 -5.34 -6.27
N LEU A 14 15.02 -4.34 -5.60
CA LEU A 14 13.59 -4.04 -5.71
C LEU A 14 13.21 -3.63 -7.14
N LYS A 15 14.02 -2.79 -7.80
CA LYS A 15 13.79 -2.40 -9.20
C LYS A 15 13.92 -3.58 -10.17
N PHE A 16 14.84 -4.51 -9.91
CA PHE A 16 14.98 -5.72 -10.72
C PHE A 16 13.72 -6.60 -10.65
N ILE A 17 13.14 -6.79 -9.46
CA ILE A 17 11.97 -7.66 -9.25
C ILE A 17 10.65 -6.98 -9.63
N PHE A 18 10.46 -5.72 -9.24
CA PHE A 18 9.18 -5.01 -9.35
C PHE A 18 9.18 -3.89 -10.39
N GLY A 19 10.25 -3.75 -11.17
CA GLY A 19 10.36 -2.75 -12.23
C GLY A 19 10.15 -1.31 -11.75
N SER A 20 9.38 -0.54 -12.51
CA SER A 20 9.07 0.86 -12.23
C SER A 20 8.20 1.04 -10.97
N SER A 21 7.38 0.04 -10.62
CA SER A 21 6.56 0.05 -9.41
C SER A 21 7.40 0.17 -8.13
N ALA A 22 8.64 -0.32 -8.14
CA ALA A 22 9.55 -0.22 -6.98
C ALA A 22 9.84 1.23 -6.59
N ILE A 23 10.19 2.08 -7.56
CA ILE A 23 10.54 3.48 -7.31
C ILE A 23 9.31 4.25 -6.82
N GLN A 24 8.16 4.00 -7.44
CA GLN A 24 6.91 4.66 -7.08
C GLN A 24 6.41 4.22 -5.70
N ALA A 25 6.58 2.95 -5.34
CA ALA A 25 6.24 2.45 -4.01
C ALA A 25 7.13 3.08 -2.93
N LEU A 26 8.42 3.19 -3.19
CA LEU A 26 9.37 3.86 -2.28
C LEU A 26 9.03 5.34 -2.07
N ASP A 27 8.64 6.06 -3.13
CA ASP A 27 8.16 7.45 -3.02
C ASP A 27 6.91 7.57 -2.13
N LEU A 28 5.94 6.64 -2.25
CA LEU A 28 4.76 6.60 -1.37
C LEU A 28 5.14 6.35 0.11
N VAL A 29 6.14 5.51 0.36
CA VAL A 29 6.65 5.24 1.72
C VAL A 29 7.31 6.49 2.30
N ASP A 30 8.14 7.18 1.50
CA ASP A 30 8.84 8.40 1.93
C ASP A 30 7.88 9.55 2.24
N ARG A 31 6.83 9.68 1.44
CA ARG A 31 5.74 10.65 1.65
C ARG A 31 4.78 10.27 2.78
N GLN A 32 5.03 9.14 3.45
CA GLN A 32 4.17 8.60 4.51
C GLN A 32 2.70 8.45 4.06
N SER A 33 2.49 8.10 2.79
CA SER A 33 1.17 8.06 2.17
C SER A 33 0.38 6.79 2.49
N VAL A 34 0.87 5.94 3.40
CA VAL A 34 0.25 4.67 3.79
C VAL A 34 -0.26 4.77 5.23
N THR A 35 -1.57 4.60 5.39
CA THR A 35 -2.27 4.58 6.68
C THR A 35 -2.85 3.19 6.93
N LEU A 36 -2.44 2.57 8.02
CA LEU A 36 -3.10 1.40 8.60
C LEU A 36 -4.29 1.89 9.44
N ILE A 37 -5.48 1.43 9.08
CA ILE A 37 -6.71 1.66 9.82
C ILE A 37 -7.08 0.35 10.52
N SER A 38 -7.18 0.39 11.85
CA SER A 38 -7.55 -0.76 12.68
C SER A 38 -8.82 -0.49 13.48
N SER A 39 -9.47 -1.56 13.92
CA SER A 39 -10.67 -1.51 14.77
C SER A 39 -10.57 -2.52 15.92
N PRO A 40 -11.33 -2.34 17.02
CA PRO A 40 -11.32 -3.24 18.17
C PRO A 40 -11.66 -4.70 17.84
N SER A 41 -12.46 -4.96 16.80
CA SER A 41 -12.73 -6.33 16.32
C SER A 41 -11.53 -7.04 15.69
N GLY A 42 -10.39 -6.37 15.53
CA GLY A 42 -9.20 -6.90 14.86
C GLY A 42 -9.21 -6.72 13.35
N ARG A 43 -10.29 -6.17 12.76
CA ARG A 43 -10.30 -5.83 11.33
C ARG A 43 -9.33 -4.68 11.06
N CYS A 44 -8.53 -4.87 10.02
CA CYS A 44 -7.50 -3.92 9.60
C CYS A 44 -7.51 -3.73 8.09
N VAL A 45 -7.34 -2.50 7.63
CA VAL A 45 -7.23 -2.16 6.21
C VAL A 45 -6.13 -1.13 6.01
N TYR A 46 -5.54 -1.10 4.82
CA TYR A 46 -4.58 -0.06 4.47
C TYR A 46 -5.23 0.91 3.50
N GLN A 47 -5.06 2.20 3.74
CA GLN A 47 -5.35 3.25 2.77
C GLN A 47 -4.06 3.86 2.28
N VAL A 48 -3.95 4.00 0.96
CA VAL A 48 -2.78 4.60 0.31
C VAL A 48 -3.24 5.81 -0.48
N LEU A 49 -2.73 6.99 -0.13
CA LEU A 49 -2.96 8.21 -0.89
C LEU A 49 -2.10 8.17 -2.15
N GLY A 50 -2.73 8.00 -3.32
CA GLY A 50 -2.04 7.99 -4.59
C GLY A 50 -1.54 9.38 -4.98
N SER A 51 -0.61 9.42 -5.94
CA SER A 51 -0.05 10.67 -6.49
C SER A 51 -1.10 11.58 -7.16
N SER A 52 -2.27 11.04 -7.53
CA SER A 52 -3.41 11.80 -8.06
C SER A 52 -4.31 12.41 -6.99
N GLY A 53 -3.99 12.24 -5.71
CA GLY A 53 -4.86 12.61 -4.58
C GLY A 53 -5.99 11.61 -4.31
N LYS A 54 -6.15 10.57 -5.12
CA LYS A 54 -7.13 9.50 -4.87
C LYS A 54 -6.61 8.50 -3.85
N THR A 55 -7.44 8.16 -2.87
CA THR A 55 -7.13 7.10 -1.89
C THR A 55 -7.50 5.73 -2.44
N TYR A 56 -6.58 4.78 -2.28
CA TYR A 56 -6.78 3.38 -2.66
C TYR A 56 -6.77 2.51 -1.41
N THR A 57 -7.76 1.61 -1.29
CA THR A 57 -7.77 0.62 -0.21
C THR A 57 -6.97 -0.60 -0.63
N CYS A 58 -6.10 -1.05 0.26
CA CYS A 58 -5.33 -2.27 0.12
C CYS A 58 -5.67 -3.22 1.28
N LEU A 59 -5.86 -4.49 0.95
CA LEU A 59 -6.08 -5.57 1.90
C LEU A 59 -4.87 -6.49 1.85
N ALA A 60 -3.98 -6.35 2.83
CA ALA A 60 -2.71 -7.07 2.86
C ALA A 60 -2.90 -8.59 2.97
N SER A 61 -3.98 -9.05 3.64
CA SER A 61 -4.29 -10.46 3.86
C SER A 61 -4.60 -11.25 2.58
N CYS A 62 -5.11 -10.57 1.55
CA CYS A 62 -5.46 -11.20 0.27
C CYS A 62 -4.75 -10.55 -0.93
N HIS A 63 -3.69 -9.78 -0.69
CA HIS A 63 -2.90 -9.10 -1.73
C HIS A 63 -3.75 -8.26 -2.69
N TYR A 64 -4.80 -7.60 -2.18
CA TYR A 64 -5.74 -6.83 -3.00
C TYR A 64 -5.50 -5.32 -2.91
N CYS A 65 -5.66 -4.63 -4.05
CA CYS A 65 -5.71 -3.17 -4.11
C CYS A 65 -6.82 -2.70 -5.05
N SER A 66 -7.57 -1.67 -4.64
CA SER A 66 -8.63 -1.08 -5.47
C SER A 66 -8.14 -0.15 -6.57
N CYS A 67 -6.84 -0.11 -6.89
CA CYS A 67 -6.33 0.75 -7.95
C CYS A 67 -6.51 0.11 -9.35
N PRO A 68 -6.73 0.92 -10.41
CA PRO A 68 -6.88 0.39 -11.77
C PRO A 68 -5.70 -0.46 -12.25
N ALA A 69 -4.47 -0.08 -11.88
CA ALA A 69 -3.27 -0.81 -12.24
C ALA A 69 -3.22 -2.23 -11.65
N PHE A 70 -3.87 -2.48 -10.50
CA PHE A 70 -3.97 -3.82 -9.94
C PHE A 70 -4.87 -4.70 -10.82
N ALA A 71 -6.09 -4.22 -11.12
CA ALA A 71 -7.01 -4.95 -12.00
C ALA A 71 -6.41 -5.23 -13.38
N PHE A 72 -5.67 -4.27 -13.94
CA PHE A 72 -5.11 -4.40 -15.29
C PHE A 72 -3.78 -5.17 -15.32
N SER A 73 -2.75 -4.71 -14.62
CA SER A 73 -1.39 -5.26 -14.72
C SER A 73 -1.22 -6.55 -13.93
N VAL A 74 -1.86 -6.66 -12.75
CA VAL A 74 -1.71 -7.83 -11.89
C VAL A 74 -2.72 -8.92 -12.27
N LEU A 75 -4.01 -8.59 -12.33
CA LEU A 75 -5.05 -9.61 -12.55
C LEU A 75 -5.25 -9.97 -14.03
N ARG A 76 -5.30 -8.98 -14.92
CA ARG A 76 -5.66 -9.22 -16.33
C ARG A 76 -4.46 -9.58 -17.20
N LYS A 77 -3.36 -8.83 -17.10
CA LYS A 77 -2.16 -9.06 -17.92
C LYS A 77 -1.16 -10.01 -17.29
N SER A 78 -1.17 -10.12 -15.96
CA SER A 78 -0.18 -10.89 -15.20
C SER A 78 1.27 -10.48 -15.51
N ASP A 79 1.49 -9.22 -15.89
CA ASP A 79 2.82 -8.67 -16.23
C ASP A 79 3.53 -8.06 -15.02
N SER A 80 2.82 -7.94 -13.90
CA SER A 80 3.29 -7.34 -12.66
C SER A 80 2.84 -8.17 -11.47
N LEU A 81 3.76 -8.49 -10.55
CA LEU A 81 3.43 -9.24 -9.33
C LEU A 81 2.54 -8.45 -8.36
N LEU A 82 2.78 -7.13 -8.28
CA LEU A 82 2.07 -6.22 -7.37
C LEU A 82 1.89 -4.86 -8.04
N CYS A 83 0.84 -4.15 -7.68
CA CYS A 83 0.78 -2.72 -7.93
C CYS A 83 1.70 -1.97 -6.96
N LYS A 84 2.10 -0.75 -7.32
CA LYS A 84 2.91 0.13 -6.46
C LYS A 84 2.33 0.34 -5.06
N HIS A 85 1.02 0.33 -4.89
CA HIS A 85 0.37 0.58 -3.60
C HIS A 85 0.52 -0.61 -2.65
N LEU A 86 0.32 -1.85 -3.13
CA LEU A 86 0.57 -3.05 -2.32
C LEU A 86 2.05 -3.17 -1.96
N LEU A 87 2.93 -2.90 -2.92
CA LEU A 87 4.35 -2.88 -2.65
C LEU A 87 4.71 -1.83 -1.58
N ALA A 88 4.12 -0.63 -1.64
CA ALA A 88 4.30 0.40 -0.61
C ALA A 88 3.78 -0.06 0.77
N VAL A 89 2.64 -0.76 0.83
CA VAL A 89 2.11 -1.35 2.07
C VAL A 89 3.10 -2.33 2.67
N TYR A 90 3.61 -3.29 1.90
CA TYR A 90 4.58 -4.28 2.41
C TYR A 90 5.88 -3.63 2.87
N LEU A 91 6.39 -2.67 2.10
CA LEU A 91 7.59 -1.92 2.48
C LEU A 91 7.35 -1.13 3.78
N CYS A 92 6.21 -0.44 3.91
CA CYS A 92 5.85 0.28 5.13
C CYS A 92 5.71 -0.65 6.35
N GLN A 93 5.19 -1.86 6.18
CA GLN A 93 5.11 -2.85 7.27
C GLN A 93 6.50 -3.25 7.76
N VAL A 94 7.38 -3.66 6.84
CA VAL A 94 8.75 -4.09 7.17
C VAL A 94 9.56 -2.93 7.77
N MET A 95 9.36 -1.71 7.25
CA MET A 95 10.05 -0.51 7.72
C MET A 95 9.41 0.12 8.97
N ARG A 96 8.28 -0.41 9.45
CA ARG A 96 7.45 0.17 10.54
C ARG A 96 7.15 1.65 10.31
N ALA A 97 6.76 1.97 9.09
CA ALA A 97 6.59 3.33 8.58
C ALA A 97 5.12 3.72 8.30
N CYS A 98 4.17 2.80 8.49
CA CYS A 98 2.74 3.09 8.36
C CYS A 98 2.29 4.15 9.38
N GLN A 99 1.49 5.11 8.94
CA GLN A 99 0.63 5.86 9.85
C GLN A 99 -0.41 4.90 10.44
N GLN A 100 -0.80 5.08 11.69
CA GLN A 100 -1.78 4.22 12.34
C GLN A 100 -2.94 5.04 12.86
N VAL A 101 -4.16 4.59 12.55
CA VAL A 101 -5.40 5.20 13.03
C VAL A 101 -6.31 4.09 13.52
N SER A 102 -6.80 4.22 14.75
CA SER A 102 -7.84 3.34 15.28
C SER A 102 -9.20 3.99 15.11
N VAL A 103 -10.17 3.23 14.60
CA VAL A 103 -11.55 3.66 14.40
C VAL A 103 -12.52 2.66 15.02
N SER A 104 -13.77 3.05 15.19
CA SER A 104 -14.81 2.11 15.61
C SER A 104 -15.11 1.08 14.52
N ASP A 105 -15.69 -0.04 14.94
CA ASP A 105 -16.10 -1.09 14.01
C ASP A 105 -17.08 -0.60 12.95
N LYS A 106 -17.99 0.28 13.32
CA LYS A 106 -18.97 0.87 12.41
C LYS A 106 -18.29 1.77 11.37
N GLN A 107 -17.41 2.67 11.81
CA GLN A 107 -16.66 3.56 10.91
C GLN A 107 -15.82 2.78 9.89
N LEU A 108 -15.17 1.69 10.32
CA LEU A 108 -14.42 0.85 9.40
C LEU A 108 -15.30 0.18 8.34
N THR A 109 -16.49 -0.27 8.75
CA THR A 109 -17.49 -0.81 7.81
C THR A 109 -17.94 0.26 6.83
N ASP A 110 -18.30 1.45 7.32
CA ASP A 110 -18.79 2.55 6.47
C ASP A 110 -17.74 2.93 5.42
N MET A 111 -16.47 3.07 5.82
CA MET A 111 -15.34 3.33 4.90
C MET A 111 -15.16 2.26 3.81
N LEU A 112 -15.50 1.00 4.09
CA LEU A 112 -15.42 -0.08 3.12
C LEU A 112 -16.63 -0.12 2.18
N MET A 113 -17.80 0.30 2.66
CA MET A 113 -19.05 0.30 1.91
C MET A 113 -19.23 1.56 1.05
N GLU A 114 -18.62 2.70 1.40
CA GLU A 114 -18.72 3.97 0.67
C GLU A 114 -18.02 4.00 -0.70
N LYS A 115 -17.47 2.88 -1.17
CA LYS A 115 -16.90 2.77 -2.52
C LYS A 115 -18.00 2.65 -3.59
N LYS A 116 -18.54 3.79 -4.01
CA LYS A 116 -19.12 3.98 -5.34
C LYS A 116 -18.15 4.75 -6.24
#